data_AF-A0A8S8YL15-F1
#
_entry.id   AF-A0A8S8YL15-F1
#
_cell.length_a   1.000
_cell.length_b   1.000
_cell.length_c   1.000
_cell.angle_alpha   90.00
_cell.angle_beta   90.00
_cell.angle_gamma   90.00
#
_symmetry.space_group_name_H-M   'P 1'
#
loop_
_entity.id
_entity.type
_entity.pdbx_description
1 polymer ?
#
loop_
_entity_poly.entity_id
_entity_poly.type
_entity_poly.pdbx_seq_one_letter_code
_entity_poly.pdbx_strand_id
1 'polypeptide(L)' 'MTRMDWAIELWNWFEYYLKGVGEEPEAHVQIQTNDGKWHVEETWPPEDMTWALSRSE' A
#
# COMPACT_ATOMS: atom_id res chain seq x y z
N MET A 1 -1.68 11.54 1.21
CA MET A 1 -0.50 10.75 1.57
C MET A 1 0.73 11.49 1.07
N THR A 2 1.54 12.03 1.98
CA THR A 2 2.79 12.71 1.64
C THR A 2 3.97 11.79 1.86
N ARG A 3 5.12 12.05 1.22
CA ARG A 3 6.37 11.27 1.35
C ARG A 3 6.82 11.02 2.81
N MET A 4 6.28 11.71 3.81
CA MET A 4 6.69 11.56 5.22
C MET A 4 5.79 10.63 6.03
N ASP A 5 4.73 10.07 5.43
CA ASP A 5 3.79 9.20 6.16
C ASP A 5 4.41 7.82 6.46
N TRP A 6 5.34 7.32 5.61
CA TRP A 6 5.95 5.99 5.79
C TRP A 6 6.73 5.83 7.11
N ALA A 7 7.39 6.88 7.58
CA ALA A 7 8.18 6.80 8.82
C ALA A 7 7.27 6.64 10.04
N ILE A 8 6.09 7.26 10.00
CA ILE A 8 5.06 7.14 11.03
C ILE A 8 4.40 5.76 10.95
N GLU A 9 4.08 5.29 9.74
CA GLU A 9 3.51 3.95 9.51
C GLU A 9 4.44 2.83 10.02
N LEU A 10 5.74 2.90 9.68
CA LEU A 10 6.73 1.95 10.20
C LEU A 10 6.91 2.06 11.72
N TRP A 11 6.86 3.27 12.26
CA TRP A 11 6.93 3.46 13.71
C TRP A 11 5.73 2.80 14.41
N ASN A 12 4.51 3.04 13.93
CA ASN A 12 3.29 2.37 14.43
C ASN A 12 3.40 0.85 14.31
N TRP A 13 3.95 0.35 13.20
CA TRP A 13 4.20 -1.08 13.01
C TRP A 13 5.12 -1.65 14.09
N PHE A 14 6.23 -0.96 14.40
CA PHE A 14 7.13 -1.39 15.47
C PHE A 14 6.48 -1.31 16.86
N GLU A 15 5.70 -0.26 17.15
CA GLU A 15 4.97 -0.15 18.43
C GLU A 15 4.01 -1.33 18.63
N TYR A 16 3.22 -1.68 17.61
CA TYR A 16 2.27 -2.79 17.71
C TYR A 16 2.99 -4.15 17.78
N TYR A 17 3.81 -4.48 16.78
CA TYR A 17 4.35 -5.84 16.64
C TYR A 17 5.53 -6.16 17.56
N LEU A 18 6.32 -5.16 17.98
CA LEU A 18 7.48 -5.39 18.86
C LEU A 18 7.21 -5.03 20.32
N LYS A 19 6.30 -4.11 20.61
CA LYS A 19 6.01 -3.65 21.97
C LYS A 19 4.61 -3.99 22.47
N GLY A 20 3.69 -4.38 21.59
CA GLY A 20 2.29 -4.66 21.96
C GLY A 20 1.53 -3.38 22.38
N VAL A 21 1.88 -2.24 21.79
CA VAL A 21 1.28 -0.93 22.10
C VAL A 21 0.55 -0.39 20.86
N GLY A 22 -0.65 0.15 21.05
CA GLY A 22 -1.43 0.77 19.97
C GLY A 22 -2.36 -0.21 19.25
N GLU A 23 -2.92 0.25 18.13
CA GLU A 23 -3.78 -0.55 17.25
C GLU A 23 -2.94 -1.24 16.16
N GLU A 24 -3.47 -2.34 15.62
CA GLU A 24 -2.84 -3.04 14.51
C GLU A 24 -2.79 -2.12 13.28
N PRO A 25 -1.62 -1.90 12.66
CA PRO A 25 -1.54 -1.09 11.46
C PRO A 25 -2.23 -1.78 10.29
N GLU A 26 -2.98 -1.01 9.50
CA GLU A 26 -3.64 -1.52 8.31
C GLU A 26 -2.62 -1.89 7.21
N ALA A 27 -2.85 -3.02 6.56
CA ALA A 27 -2.00 -3.52 5.48
C ALA A 27 -2.55 -3.08 4.12
N HIS A 28 -2.08 -1.93 3.63
CA HIS A 28 -2.44 -1.41 2.30
C HIS A 28 -1.26 -1.44 1.34
N VAL A 29 -1.56 -1.47 0.05
CA VAL A 29 -0.59 -1.27 -1.02
C VAL A 29 -0.59 0.21 -1.40
N GLN A 30 0.55 0.89 -1.26
CA GLN A 30 0.73 2.26 -1.71
C GLN A 30 1.61 2.29 -2.96
N ILE A 31 1.09 2.87 -4.05
CA ILE A 31 1.75 2.89 -5.35
C ILE A 31 1.91 4.34 -5.79
N GLN A 32 3.15 4.74 -6.07
CA GLN A 32 3.41 5.98 -6.78
C GLN A 32 3.35 5.72 -8.29
N THR A 33 2.47 6.42 -8.99
CA THR A 33 2.39 6.39 -10.45
C THR A 33 3.59 7.11 -11.08
N ASN A 34 3.83 6.84 -12.36
CA ASN A 34 4.92 7.47 -13.10
C ASN A 34 4.80 9.01 -13.20
N ASP A 35 3.60 9.57 -13.05
CA ASP A 35 3.34 11.01 -12.97
C ASP A 35 3.46 11.58 -11.54
N GLY A 36 3.90 10.77 -10.58
CA GLY A 36 4.19 11.16 -9.20
C GLY A 36 2.99 11.20 -8.27
N LYS A 37 1.78 10.83 -8.75
CA LYS A 37 0.59 10.70 -7.90
C LYS A 37 0.67 9.42 -7.07
N TRP A 38 -0.13 9.38 -6.01
CA TRP A 38 -0.19 8.26 -5.09
C TRP A 38 -1.57 7.61 -5.15
N HIS A 39 -1.56 6.30 -5.22
CA HIS A 39 -2.74 5.42 -5.18
C HIS A 39 -2.60 4.46 -4.00
N VAL A 40 -3.72 4.17 -3.34
CA VAL A 40 -3.80 3.22 -2.23
C VAL A 40 -4.78 2.14 -2.63
N GLU A 41 -4.37 0.88 -2.53
CA GLU A 41 -5.16 -0.30 -2.86
C GLU A 41 -5.19 -1.25 -1.67
N GLU A 42 -6.29 -2.00 -1.51
CA GLU A 42 -6.38 -3.07 -0.50
C GLU A 42 -5.51 -4.27 -0.90
N THR A 43 -5.45 -4.60 -2.19
CA THR A 43 -4.65 -5.72 -2.72
C THR A 43 -3.81 -5.29 -3.92
N TRP A 44 -2.78 -6.09 -4.21
CA TRP A 44 -2.08 -6.01 -5.50
C TRP A 44 -2.07 -7.39 -6.19
N PRO A 45 -2.52 -7.51 -7.45
CA PRO A 45 -3.12 -6.45 -8.27
C PRO A 45 -4.42 -5.86 -7.68
N PRO A 46 -4.86 -4.67 -8.12
CA PRO A 46 -6.12 -4.08 -7.68
C PRO A 46 -7.29 -5.03 -7.98
N GLU A 47 -8.30 -5.06 -7.11
CA GLU A 47 -9.43 -5.99 -7.26
C GLU A 47 -10.24 -5.76 -8.55
N ASP A 48 -10.26 -4.53 -9.03
CA ASP A 48 -10.97 -4.11 -10.25
C ASP A 48 -10.13 -4.25 -11.53
N MET A 49 -8.92 -4.83 -11.43
CA MET A 49 -8.04 -4.98 -12.57
C MET A 49 -8.51 -6.09 -13.52
N THR A 50 -8.80 -5.72 -14.77
CA THR A 50 -9.04 -6.67 -15.85
C THR A 50 -7.78 -6.91 -16.68
N TRP A 51 -7.34 -8.16 -16.80
CA TRP A 51 -6.26 -8.52 -17.72
C TRP A 51 -6.73 -8.42 -19.17
N ALA A 52 -6.14 -7.51 -19.94
CA ALA A 52 -6.24 -7.57 -21.40
C ALA A 52 -5.41 -8.77 -21.88
N LEU A 53 -6.04 -9.93 -22.03
CA LEU A 53 -5.41 -11.07 -22.70
C LEU A 53 -5.18 -10.67 -24.16
N SER A 54 -3.96 -10.26 -24.51
CA SER A 54 -3.58 -10.15 -25.92
C SER A 54 -3.53 -11.57 -26.48
N ARG A 55 -4.53 -11.94 -27.27
CA ARG A 55 -4.35 -13.05 -28.20
C ARG A 55 -3.44 -12.53 -29.30
N SER A 56 -2.21 -13.02 -29.34
CA SER A 56 -1.39 -12.94 -30.53
C SER A 56 -2.08 -13.77 -31.61
N GLU A 57 -2.63 -13.12 -32.63
CA GLU A 57 -2.88 -13.75 -33.93
C GLU A 57 -1.59 -13.76 -34.75
#